data_AF-A0A6B0XWP0-F1
#
_entry.id   AF-A0A6B0XWP0-F1
#
_cell.length_a   1.000
_cell.length_b   1.000
_cell.length_c   1.000
_cell.angle_alpha   90.00
_cell.angle_beta   90.00
_cell.angle_gamma   90.00
#
_symmetry.space_group_name_H-M   'P 1'
#
loop_
_entity.id
_entity.type
_entity.pdbx_description
1 polymer ?
#
loop_
_entity_poly.entity_id
_entity_poly.type
_entity_poly.pdbx_seq_one_letter_code
_entity_poly.pdbx_strand_id
1 'polypeptide(L)'
;MKKRTRRSAAIATTMALVAAAACASNPRPGTYTRLIITGSEIRDAGYRSAYEALTHHRELIIFEDRIGFRGGNDSSGLFGRQTQDYYVPLLVVDGDFNLNDAITTLRRIPAEEIVSIRLYHQSMVPPRYRRPGAEGGVIEVNTR
;
A
#
# COMPACT_ATOMS: atom_id res chain seq x y z
N MET A 1 -37.01 43.45 -31.01
CA MET A 1 -36.67 43.14 -29.60
C MET A 1 -36.86 41.66 -29.32
N LYS A 2 -35.77 40.92 -29.03
CA LYS A 2 -35.65 39.94 -27.94
C LYS A 2 -34.32 39.19 -28.09
N LYS A 3 -33.30 39.69 -27.39
CA LYS A 3 -32.05 38.97 -27.10
C LYS A 3 -32.38 37.77 -26.22
N ARG A 4 -31.89 36.57 -26.56
CA ARG A 4 -31.76 35.46 -25.60
C ARG A 4 -30.32 34.94 -25.61
N THR A 5 -29.54 35.60 -24.76
CA THR A 5 -28.50 35.04 -23.89
C THR A 5 -28.05 33.60 -24.16
N ARG A 6 -26.90 33.48 -24.83
CA ARG A 6 -25.92 32.41 -24.57
C ARG A 6 -25.37 32.61 -23.16
N ARG A 7 -25.53 31.65 -22.26
CA ARG A 7 -24.73 31.51 -21.03
C ARG A 7 -25.01 30.14 -20.39
N SER A 8 -23.93 29.50 -19.97
CA SER A 8 -23.88 28.42 -18.99
C SER A 8 -24.12 26.98 -19.49
N ALA A 9 -23.12 26.44 -20.20
CA ALA A 9 -22.92 24.99 -20.34
C ALA A 9 -21.48 24.58 -19.96
N ALA A 10 -20.85 25.32 -19.03
CA ALA A 10 -19.42 25.14 -18.68
C ALA A 10 -19.16 24.91 -17.18
N ILE A 11 -20.18 24.56 -16.38
CA ILE A 11 -20.01 24.35 -14.93
C ILE A 11 -20.44 22.93 -14.48
N ALA A 12 -20.94 22.08 -15.40
CA ALA A 12 -21.44 20.76 -15.04
C ALA A 12 -20.44 19.61 -15.21
N THR A 13 -19.24 19.85 -15.76
CA THR A 13 -18.25 18.77 -16.00
C THR A 13 -17.19 18.64 -14.90
N THR A 14 -17.11 19.57 -13.95
CA THR A 14 -16.03 19.56 -12.94
C THR A 14 -16.40 18.85 -11.64
N MET A 15 -17.67 18.50 -11.42
CA MET A 15 -18.13 17.75 -10.23
C MET A 15 -18.31 16.25 -10.44
N ALA A 16 -17.82 15.69 -11.55
CA ALA A 16 -17.82 14.24 -11.76
C ALA A 16 -16.50 13.57 -11.32
N LEU A 17 -15.42 14.32 -11.08
CA LEU A 17 -14.12 13.73 -10.71
C LEU A 17 -13.91 13.53 -9.20
N VAL A 18 -14.70 14.17 -8.34
CA VAL A 18 -14.50 14.10 -6.87
C VAL A 18 -15.28 12.94 -6.23
N ALA A 19 -16.30 12.41 -6.90
CA ALA A 19 -17.11 11.31 -6.36
C ALA A 19 -16.53 9.91 -6.66
N ALA A 20 -15.53 9.78 -7.53
CA ALA A 20 -14.87 8.49 -7.80
C ALA A 20 -13.78 8.12 -6.77
N ALA A 21 -13.37 9.06 -5.91
CA ALA A 21 -12.37 8.81 -4.88
C ALA A 21 -12.97 8.41 -3.51
N ALA A 22 -14.30 8.47 -3.34
CA ALA A 22 -14.97 8.26 -2.06
C ALA A 22 -15.56 6.85 -1.87
N CYS A 23 -15.27 5.89 -2.77
CA CYS A 23 -15.70 4.50 -2.64
C CYS A 23 -14.54 3.52 -2.73
N ALA A 24 -13.39 3.83 -2.14
CA ALA A 24 -12.50 2.78 -1.65
C ALA A 24 -12.93 2.44 -0.22
N SER A 25 -14.09 1.79 -0.12
CA SER A 25 -14.55 1.11 1.10
C SER A 25 -13.37 0.35 1.72
N ASN A 26 -13.17 0.50 3.04
CA ASN A 26 -12.28 -0.36 3.82
C ASN A 26 -12.39 -1.80 3.29
N PRO A 27 -11.28 -2.40 2.84
CA PRO A 27 -11.35 -3.77 2.32
C PRO A 27 -11.99 -4.64 3.39
N ARG A 28 -13.03 -5.40 3.00
CA ARG A 28 -13.63 -6.41 3.88
C ARG A 28 -12.50 -7.35 4.33
N PRO A 29 -12.51 -7.84 5.58
CA PRO A 29 -11.62 -8.91 5.99
C PRO A 29 -11.71 -10.05 4.96
N GLY A 30 -10.61 -10.37 4.28
CA GLY A 30 -10.58 -11.36 3.19
C GLY A 30 -10.65 -10.82 1.76
N THR A 31 -10.66 -9.50 1.52
CA THR A 31 -10.53 -8.96 0.15
C THR A 31 -9.06 -8.90 -0.24
N TYR A 32 -8.71 -9.72 -1.23
CA TYR A 32 -7.37 -10.04 -1.69
C TYR A 32 -6.63 -8.85 -2.32
N THR A 33 -6.02 -7.97 -1.53
CA THR A 33 -5.29 -6.82 -2.07
C THR A 33 -3.86 -7.22 -2.43
N ARG A 34 -3.64 -7.67 -3.68
CA ARG A 34 -2.34 -7.43 -4.32
C ARG A 34 -2.32 -5.95 -4.66
N LEU A 35 -1.57 -5.16 -3.90
CA LEU A 35 -1.35 -3.77 -4.27
C LEU A 35 -0.04 -3.65 -5.03
N ILE A 36 -0.02 -2.81 -6.05
CA ILE A 36 1.18 -2.41 -6.77
C ILE A 36 1.25 -0.89 -6.67
N ILE A 37 2.36 -0.38 -6.16
CA ILE A 37 2.75 1.03 -6.21
C ILE A 37 3.84 1.14 -7.26
N THR A 38 3.60 1.89 -8.32
CA THR A 38 4.56 2.05 -9.41
C THR A 38 5.61 3.10 -9.06
N GLY A 39 6.80 2.97 -9.64
CA GLY A 39 7.85 3.98 -9.49
C GLY A 39 7.42 5.39 -9.93
N SER A 40 6.56 5.49 -10.95
CA SER A 40 5.99 6.77 -11.38
C SER A 40 5.11 7.39 -10.29
N GLU A 41 4.20 6.62 -9.68
CA GLU A 41 3.36 7.12 -8.59
C GLU A 41 4.19 7.59 -7.39
N ILE A 42 5.28 6.89 -7.08
CA ILE A 42 6.20 7.27 -6.00
C ILE A 42 6.86 8.61 -6.28
N ARG A 43 7.35 8.81 -7.52
CA ARG A 43 8.00 10.06 -7.92
C ARG A 43 7.02 11.22 -8.06
N ASP A 44 5.83 10.98 -8.61
CA ASP A 44 4.78 11.99 -8.77
C ASP A 44 4.27 12.48 -7.40
N ALA A 45 4.24 11.59 -6.40
CA ALA A 45 3.94 11.95 -5.01
C ALA A 45 5.10 12.65 -4.27
N GLY A 46 6.28 12.77 -4.90
CA GLY A 46 7.45 13.44 -4.33
C GLY A 46 8.16 12.67 -3.22
N TYR A 47 7.95 11.36 -3.12
CA TYR A 47 8.65 10.53 -2.14
C TYR A 47 10.12 10.34 -2.55
N ARG A 48 11.00 10.27 -1.54
CA ARG A 48 12.46 10.15 -1.72
C ARG A 48 12.99 8.73 -1.60
N SER A 49 12.22 7.83 -1.00
CA SER A 49 12.64 6.44 -0.75
C SER A 49 11.46 5.47 -0.76
N ALA A 50 11.76 4.18 -0.83
CA ALA A 50 10.75 3.13 -0.66
C ALA A 50 10.08 3.23 0.72
N TYR A 51 10.85 3.58 1.76
CA TYR A 51 10.30 3.79 3.10
C TYR A 51 9.25 4.91 3.13
N GLU A 52 9.53 6.07 2.53
CA GLU A 52 8.58 7.20 2.48
C GLU A 52 7.29 6.83 1.71
N ALA A 53 7.41 6.07 0.62
CA ALA A 53 6.28 5.58 -0.15
C ALA A 53 5.37 4.65 0.67
N LEU A 54 5.97 3.79 1.50
CA LEU A 54 5.24 2.82 2.32
C LEU A 54 4.68 3.43 3.61
N THR A 55 5.29 4.50 4.14
CA THR A 55 4.85 5.11 5.41
C THR A 55 3.46 5.72 5.34
N HIS A 56 3.09 6.23 4.16
CA HIS A 56 1.82 6.86 3.91
C HIS A 56 0.75 5.86 3.44
N HIS A 57 1.10 4.58 3.34
CA HIS A 57 0.23 3.58 2.77
C HIS A 57 -0.82 3.09 3.78
N ARG A 58 -2.11 3.17 3.43
CA ARG A 58 -3.23 2.90 4.36
C ARG A 58 -3.29 1.48 4.90
N GLU A 59 -2.81 0.50 4.13
CA GLU A 59 -2.81 -0.92 4.52
C GLU A 59 -1.63 -1.28 5.43
N LEU A 60 -0.69 -0.35 5.61
CA LEU A 60 0.51 -0.57 6.41
C LEU A 60 0.43 0.20 7.73
N ILE A 61 1.07 -0.38 8.73
CA ILE A 61 1.38 0.25 10.00
C ILE A 61 2.91 0.24 10.16
N ILE A 62 3.47 1.40 10.49
CA ILE A 62 4.91 1.58 10.64
C ILE A 62 5.19 1.82 12.11
N PHE A 63 6.11 1.02 12.64
CA PHE A 63 6.68 1.19 13.97
C PHE A 63 8.12 1.68 13.82
N GLU A 64 8.75 2.01 14.94
CA GLU A 64 10.14 2.47 14.97
C GLU A 64 11.12 1.45 14.36
N ASP A 65 10.89 0.16 14.61
CA ASP A 65 11.80 -0.94 14.25
C ASP A 65 11.24 -1.92 13.20
N ARG A 66 9.96 -1.81 12.85
CA ARG A 66 9.29 -2.76 11.93
C ARG A 66 8.15 -2.14 11.13
N ILE A 67 7.79 -2.83 10.05
CA ILE A 67 6.61 -2.54 9.22
C ILE A 67 5.64 -3.70 9.40
N GLY A 68 4.34 -3.41 9.43
CA GLY A 68 3.29 -4.42 9.52
C GLY A 68 2.16 -4.17 8.54
N PHE A 69 1.45 -5.23 8.15
CA PHE A 69 0.13 -5.10 7.53
C PHE A 69 -0.94 -4.88 8.59
N ARG A 70 -1.89 -3.96 8.33
CA ARG A 70 -3.06 -3.77 9.17
C ARG A 70 -4.08 -4.89 8.94
N GLY A 71 -4.62 -5.46 10.02
CA GLY A 71 -5.82 -6.29 9.98
C GLY A 71 -5.62 -7.71 9.45
N GLY A 72 -4.53 -8.38 9.81
CA GLY A 72 -4.48 -9.83 9.56
C GLY A 72 -5.45 -10.59 10.47
N ASN A 73 -5.80 -11.81 10.06
CA ASN A 73 -6.93 -12.63 10.55
C ASN A 73 -7.34 -12.41 12.02
N ASP A 74 -8.63 -12.11 12.20
CA ASP A 74 -9.39 -12.12 13.45
C ASP A 74 -9.42 -13.52 14.13
N SER A 75 -8.27 -14.03 14.58
CA SER A 75 -8.21 -15.28 15.31
C SER A 75 -7.47 -15.13 16.63
N SER A 76 -7.93 -14.22 17.49
CA SER A 76 -8.07 -14.47 18.93
C SER A 76 -8.80 -13.32 19.62
N GLY A 77 -10.04 -13.55 20.06
CA GLY A 77 -10.82 -12.50 20.73
C GLY A 77 -12.03 -13.02 21.49
N LEU A 78 -11.86 -14.06 22.32
CA LEU A 78 -12.87 -14.43 23.32
C LEU A 78 -12.99 -13.38 24.46
N PHE A 79 -12.15 -12.34 24.48
CA PHE A 79 -12.17 -11.31 25.53
C PHE A 79 -11.74 -9.92 25.00
N GLY A 80 -12.70 -9.10 24.58
CA GLY A 80 -12.86 -7.69 24.98
C GLY A 80 -11.71 -6.67 24.89
N ARG A 81 -10.59 -6.90 24.19
CA ARG A 81 -9.56 -5.86 23.94
C ARG A 81 -9.18 -5.88 22.47
N GLN A 82 -9.44 -4.77 21.75
CA GLN A 82 -8.95 -4.60 20.37
C GLN A 82 -7.43 -4.40 20.40
N THR A 83 -6.67 -5.47 20.55
CA THR A 83 -5.30 -5.51 20.03
C THR A 83 -5.42 -5.50 18.51
N GLN A 84 -4.99 -4.43 17.86
CA GLN A 84 -4.80 -4.47 16.40
C GLN A 84 -3.66 -5.44 16.15
N ASP A 85 -4.00 -6.66 15.76
CA ASP A 85 -3.02 -7.64 15.33
C ASP A 85 -2.42 -7.14 14.01
N TYR A 86 -1.11 -6.90 14.03
CA TYR A 86 -0.33 -6.56 12.86
C TYR A 86 0.65 -7.69 12.59
N TYR A 87 0.92 -7.92 11.32
CA TYR A 87 1.83 -8.98 10.92
C TYR A 87 3.04 -8.38 10.23
N VAL A 88 4.22 -8.80 10.68
CA VAL A 88 5.50 -8.38 10.09
C VAL A 88 5.66 -9.13 8.76
N PRO A 89 5.71 -8.42 7.62
CA PRO A 89 5.88 -9.07 6.34
C PRO A 89 7.35 -9.34 6.05
N LEU A 90 7.58 -10.34 5.20
CA LEU A 90 8.89 -10.59 4.62
C LEU A 90 9.21 -9.50 3.59
N LEU A 91 10.39 -8.88 3.71
CA LEU A 91 10.87 -7.95 2.68
C LEU A 91 11.66 -8.72 1.62
N VAL A 92 11.34 -8.48 0.36
CA VAL A 92 12.05 -9.00 -0.82
C VAL A 92 12.47 -7.81 -1.67
N VAL A 93 13.75 -7.77 -2.06
CA VAL A 93 14.30 -6.73 -2.94
C VAL A 93 14.91 -7.43 -4.14
N ASP A 94 14.40 -7.17 -5.33
CA ASP A 94 14.90 -7.74 -6.60
C ASP A 94 14.97 -9.28 -6.61
N GLY A 95 14.09 -9.91 -5.84
CA GLY A 95 14.02 -11.37 -5.68
C GLY A 95 14.81 -11.91 -4.49
N ASP A 96 15.67 -11.12 -3.88
CA ASP A 96 16.45 -11.48 -2.70
C ASP A 96 15.70 -11.19 -1.40
N PHE A 97 15.71 -12.17 -0.50
CA PHE A 97 15.04 -12.05 0.79
C PHE A 97 15.88 -11.24 1.77
N ASN A 98 15.28 -10.19 2.32
CA ASN A 98 15.90 -9.42 3.38
C ASN A 98 15.47 -9.99 4.74
N LEU A 99 16.44 -10.57 5.47
CA LEU A 99 16.22 -11.23 6.75
C LEU A 99 16.65 -10.39 7.97
N ASN A 100 17.23 -9.21 7.75
CA ASN A 100 17.96 -8.48 8.80
C ASN A 100 17.22 -7.22 9.26
N ASP A 101 17.07 -6.22 8.39
CA ASP A 101 16.55 -4.91 8.76
C ASP A 101 15.77 -4.30 7.60
N ALA A 102 14.47 -4.55 7.60
CA ALA A 102 13.56 -4.09 6.56
C ALA A 102 13.48 -2.56 6.49
N ILE A 103 13.47 -1.87 7.64
CA ILE A 103 13.34 -0.40 7.66
C ILE A 103 14.60 0.25 7.10
N THR A 104 15.78 -0.14 7.59
CA THR A 104 17.03 0.43 7.10
C THR A 104 17.22 0.16 5.61
N THR A 105 16.82 -1.03 5.15
CA THR A 105 16.87 -1.37 3.73
C THR A 105 15.94 -0.46 2.92
N LEU A 106 14.68 -0.32 3.32
CA LEU A 106 13.72 0.52 2.61
C LEU A 106 14.09 2.01 2.60
N ARG A 107 14.77 2.50 3.65
CA ARG A 107 15.29 3.87 3.70
C ARG A 107 16.45 4.11 2.73
N ARG A 108 17.20 3.05 2.39
CA ARG A 108 18.36 3.12 1.49
C ARG A 108 17.99 2.99 0.01
N ILE A 109 16.82 2.45 -0.31
CA ILE A 109 16.35 2.33 -1.70
C ILE A 109 15.75 3.68 -2.12
N PRO A 110 16.42 4.42 -3.02
CA PRO A 110 15.97 5.75 -3.41
C PRO A 110 14.83 5.65 -4.44
N ALA A 111 13.93 6.63 -4.44
CA ALA A 111 12.71 6.59 -5.25
C ALA A 111 12.94 6.50 -6.76
N GLU A 112 14.05 7.06 -7.25
CA GLU A 112 14.44 7.02 -8.66
C GLU A 112 14.85 5.63 -9.15
N GLU A 113 15.24 4.74 -8.24
CA GLU A 113 15.61 3.36 -8.58
C GLU A 113 14.40 2.43 -8.57
N ILE A 114 13.30 2.82 -7.91
CA ILE A 114 12.14 1.95 -7.76
C ILE A 114 11.36 1.86 -9.08
N VAL A 115 11.19 0.63 -9.54
CA VAL A 115 10.29 0.26 -10.65
C VAL A 115 8.90 -0.01 -10.11
N SER A 116 8.78 -0.82 -9.05
CA SER A 116 7.50 -1.06 -8.37
C SER A 116 7.68 -1.60 -6.95
N ILE A 117 6.71 -1.35 -6.09
CA ILE A 117 6.55 -2.02 -4.81
C ILE A 117 5.25 -2.81 -4.85
N ARG A 118 5.31 -4.11 -4.54
CA ARG A 118 4.16 -5.00 -4.49
C ARG A 118 3.92 -5.45 -3.07
N LEU A 119 2.67 -5.35 -2.63
CA LEU A 119 2.23 -5.78 -1.32
C LEU A 119 1.38 -7.03 -1.49
N TYR A 120 1.80 -8.13 -0.86
CA TYR A 120 1.05 -9.37 -0.79
C TYR A 120 0.62 -9.59 0.65
N HIS A 121 -0.68 -9.49 0.90
CA HIS A 121 -1.25 -9.86 2.20
C HIS A 121 -1.05 -11.37 2.46
N GLN A 122 -1.10 -11.81 3.73
CA GLN A 122 -0.85 -13.20 4.15
C GLN A 122 -1.57 -14.27 3.30
N SER A 123 -2.82 -14.01 2.92
CA SER A 123 -3.64 -14.94 2.13
C SER A 123 -3.26 -15.00 0.64
N MET A 124 -2.39 -14.10 0.19
CA MET A 124 -2.04 -13.86 -1.21
C MET A 124 -0.55 -14.04 -1.50
N VAL A 125 0.22 -14.55 -0.55
CA VAL A 125 1.65 -14.80 -0.74
C VAL A 125 1.86 -15.81 -1.88
N PRO A 126 2.52 -15.39 -2.98
CA PRO A 126 2.86 -16.27 -4.09
C PRO A 126 3.65 -17.50 -3.64
N PRO A 127 3.47 -18.68 -4.27
CA PRO A 127 4.19 -19.90 -3.88
C PRO A 127 5.70 -19.74 -3.73
N ARG A 128 6.34 -18.93 -4.60
CA ARG A 128 7.78 -18.64 -4.57
C ARG A 128 8.26 -17.93 -3.30
N TYR A 129 7.37 -17.30 -2.54
CA TYR A 129 7.69 -16.60 -1.30
C TYR A 129 7.15 -17.31 -0.06
N ARG A 130 6.47 -18.46 -0.20
CA ARG A 130 5.93 -19.22 0.94
C ARG A 130 7.07 -19.91 1.70
N ARG A 131 7.49 -19.29 2.79
CA ARG A 131 8.57 -19.77 3.67
C ARG A 131 8.40 -19.19 5.08
N PRO A 132 9.16 -19.70 6.07
CA PRO A 132 9.18 -19.08 7.40
C PRO A 132 9.49 -17.59 7.31
N GLY A 133 8.68 -16.75 7.96
CA GLY A 133 8.76 -15.29 7.92
C GLY A 133 7.79 -14.62 6.94
N ALA A 134 7.16 -15.36 6.03
CA ALA A 134 6.15 -14.82 5.10
C ALA A 134 4.71 -14.91 5.63
N GLU A 135 4.51 -15.36 6.88
CA GLU A 135 3.19 -15.55 7.50
C GLU A 135 2.43 -14.24 7.57
N GLY A 136 3.14 -13.11 7.70
CA GLY A 136 2.55 -11.78 7.71
C GLY A 136 2.29 -11.16 6.34
N GLY A 137 2.64 -11.85 5.26
CA GLY A 137 2.64 -11.28 3.91
C GLY A 137 4.05 -10.98 3.42
N VAL A 138 4.13 -10.33 2.26
CA VAL A 138 5.38 -9.99 1.57
C VAL A 138 5.32 -8.56 1.04
N ILE A 139 6.40 -7.82 1.24
CA ILE A 139 6.68 -6.56 0.54
C ILE A 139 7.78 -6.86 -0.48
N GLU A 140 7.47 -6.77 -1.76
CA GLU A 140 8.41 -6.98 -2.86
C GLU A 140 8.75 -5.63 -3.50
N VAL A 141 9.98 -5.18 -3.34
CA VAL A 141 10.52 -3.98 -4.01
C VAL A 141 11.30 -4.43 -5.23
N ASN A 142 10.97 -3.89 -6.39
CA ASN A 142 11.71 -4.09 -7.63
C ASN A 142 12.38 -2.77 -8.02
N THR A 143 13.68 -2.81 -8.26
CA THR A 143 14.52 -1.70 -8.71
C THR A 143 14.96 -1.90 -10.16
N ARG A 144 15.76 -0.96 -10.71
CA ARG A 144 16.16 -0.90 -12.13
C ARG A 144 17.60 -1.31 -12.36
#